data_AF-A0A4S2H090-F1
#
_entry.id   AF-A0A4S2H090-F1
#
_cell.length_a   1.000
_cell.length_b   1.000
_cell.length_c   1.000
_cell.angle_alpha   90.00
_cell.angle_beta   90.00
_cell.angle_gamma   90.00
#
_symmetry.space_group_name_H-M   'P 1'
#
loop_
_entity.id
_entity.type
_entity.pdbx_description
1 polymer ?
#
loop_
_entity_poly.entity_id
_entity_poly.type
_entity_poly.pdbx_seq_one_letter_code
_entity_poly.pdbx_strand_id
1 'polypeptide(L)'
;MRVRPELDPDVEDEAPVCPDITAYDETHFVTYLRLLDAQAEGADWMEVARIVLHRDPAAEEAQCRRCWESHLARAQWMTKNGYRRILEQAVEEARDTSQH
;
A
#
# COMPACT_ATOMS: atom_id res chain seq x y z
N MET A 1 -16.84 -8.13 14.21
CA MET A 1 -15.93 -7.18 14.91
C MET A 1 -15.26 -6.37 13.81
N ARG A 2 -15.48 -5.04 13.74
CA ARG A 2 -14.73 -4.21 12.77
C ARG A 2 -13.29 -4.18 13.29
N VAL A 3 -12.39 -4.94 12.66
CA VAL A 3 -10.96 -4.84 12.93
C VAL A 3 -10.56 -3.40 12.60
N ARG A 4 -10.03 -2.68 13.58
CA ARG A 4 -9.54 -1.32 13.36
C ARG A 4 -8.28 -1.46 12.51
N PRO A 5 -8.21 -0.84 11.32
CA PRO A 5 -7.01 -0.95 10.49
C PRO A 5 -5.82 -0.37 11.26
N GLU A 6 -4.68 -1.06 11.16
CA GLU A 6 -3.41 -0.53 11.63
C GLU A 6 -3.08 0.71 10.78
N LEU A 7 -2.85 1.85 11.44
CA LEU A 7 -2.72 3.13 10.76
C LEU A 7 -1.29 3.43 10.32
N ASP A 8 -0.32 2.87 11.04
CA ASP A 8 1.11 3.10 10.89
C ASP A 8 1.87 1.76 11.03
N PRO A 9 1.64 0.79 10.13
CA PRO A 9 2.41 -0.46 10.15
C PRO A 9 3.89 -0.19 9.78
N ASP A 10 4.78 -1.04 10.27
CA ASP A 10 6.19 -1.02 9.88
C ASP A 10 6.34 -1.32 8.38
N VAL A 11 7.06 -0.46 7.67
CA VAL A 11 7.23 -0.53 6.22
C VAL A 11 8.57 -1.16 5.85
N GLU A 12 8.50 -2.25 5.07
CA GLU A 12 9.67 -2.94 4.54
C GLU A 12 10.47 -2.06 3.56
N ASP A 13 11.71 -2.44 3.28
CA ASP A 13 12.59 -1.66 2.39
C ASP A 13 12.01 -1.48 0.98
N GLU A 14 11.29 -2.48 0.48
CA GLU A 14 10.65 -2.47 -0.83
C GLU A 14 9.25 -3.09 -0.78
N ALA A 15 8.34 -2.54 -1.58
CA ALA A 15 6.99 -3.08 -1.70
C ALA A 15 6.96 -4.37 -2.56
N PRO A 16 5.95 -5.25 -2.38
CA PRO A 16 5.76 -6.42 -3.21
C PRO A 16 5.59 -6.09 -4.70
N VAL A 17 6.23 -6.89 -5.56
CA VAL A 17 6.15 -6.73 -7.03
C VAL A 17 5.34 -7.83 -7.72
N CYS A 18 4.72 -8.74 -6.97
CA CYS A 18 3.96 -9.86 -7.52
C CYS A 18 2.63 -9.40 -8.14
N PRO A 19 2.04 -10.19 -9.08
CA PRO A 19 0.78 -9.84 -9.75
C PRO A 19 -0.48 -10.09 -8.91
N ASP A 20 -0.32 -10.58 -7.68
CA ASP A 20 -1.41 -10.91 -6.75
C ASP A 20 -1.39 -9.96 -5.57
N ILE A 21 -2.53 -9.83 -4.89
CA ILE A 21 -2.63 -9.08 -3.64
C ILE A 21 -2.08 -9.96 -2.52
N THR A 22 -1.24 -9.38 -1.68
CA THR A 22 -0.58 -10.07 -0.56
C THR A 22 -1.15 -9.58 0.76
N ALA A 23 -0.93 -10.35 1.82
CA ALA A 23 -1.24 -9.91 3.19
C ALA A 23 -0.49 -8.61 3.56
N TYR A 24 0.70 -8.37 2.97
CA TYR A 24 1.42 -7.11 3.12
C TYR A 24 0.58 -5.94 2.58
N ASP A 25 -0.01 -6.09 1.39
CA ASP A 25 -0.84 -5.04 0.80
C ASP A 25 -2.05 -4.72 1.69
N GLU A 26 -2.72 -5.75 2.23
CA GLU A 26 -3.88 -5.59 3.12
C GLU A 26 -3.55 -4.81 4.39
N THR A 27 -2.41 -5.11 5.01
CA THR A 27 -1.91 -4.35 6.16
C THR A 27 -1.60 -2.89 5.80
N HIS A 28 -1.13 -2.64 4.57
CA HIS A 28 -0.62 -1.33 4.14
C HIS A 28 -1.62 -0.48 3.35
N PHE A 29 -2.91 -0.83 3.32
CA PHE A 29 -3.91 -0.03 2.60
C PHE A 29 -3.95 1.44 3.02
N VAL A 30 -3.84 1.73 4.32
CA VAL A 30 -3.82 3.10 4.82
C VAL A 30 -2.55 3.84 4.36
N THR A 31 -1.39 3.18 4.42
CA THR A 31 -0.11 3.71 3.90
C THR A 31 -0.22 4.04 2.42
N TYR A 32 -0.76 3.13 1.60
CA TYR A 32 -0.95 3.35 0.17
C TYR A 32 -1.89 4.53 -0.12
N LEU A 33 -2.99 4.68 0.61
CA LEU A 33 -3.90 5.81 0.45
C LEU A 33 -3.20 7.13 0.75
N ARG A 34 -2.43 7.21 1.85
CA ARG A 34 -1.67 8.40 2.21
C ARG A 34 -0.60 8.76 1.17
N LEU A 35 0.08 7.76 0.59
CA LEU A 35 1.04 7.98 -0.50
C LEU A 35 0.38 8.55 -1.77
N LEU A 36 -0.81 8.04 -2.12
CA LEU A 36 -1.57 8.50 -3.27
C LEU A 36 -2.11 9.91 -3.08
N ASP A 37 -2.65 10.22 -1.89
CA ASP A 37 -3.12 11.56 -1.54
C ASP A 37 -1.96 12.57 -1.60
N ALA A 38 -0.82 12.24 -0.99
CA ALA A 38 0.38 13.09 -1.05
C ALA A 38 0.89 13.31 -2.48
N GLN A 39 0.85 12.27 -3.33
CA GLN A 39 1.19 12.42 -4.75
C GLN A 39 0.19 13.34 -5.47
N ALA A 40 -1.11 13.22 -5.19
CA ALA A 40 -2.15 14.05 -5.79
C ALA A 40 -2.02 15.53 -5.39
N GLU A 41 -1.57 15.79 -4.16
CA GLU A 41 -1.27 17.14 -3.65
C GLU A 41 0.09 17.69 -4.13
N GLY A 42 0.91 16.87 -4.77
CA GLY A 42 2.25 17.25 -5.24
C GLY A 42 3.25 17.45 -4.11
N ALA A 43 3.07 16.75 -2.99
CA ALA A 43 3.94 16.83 -1.83
C ALA A 43 5.38 16.38 -2.14
N ASP A 44 6.35 16.92 -1.40
CA ASP A 44 7.74 16.50 -1.52
C ASP A 44 7.94 15.07 -1.01
N TRP A 45 8.60 14.24 -1.81
CA TRP A 45 8.83 12.83 -1.50
C TRP A 45 9.64 12.66 -0.20
N MET A 46 10.53 13.60 0.14
CA MET A 46 11.31 13.54 1.39
C MET A 46 10.43 13.73 2.63
N GLU A 47 9.44 14.63 2.54
CA GLU A 47 8.46 14.84 3.60
C GLU A 47 7.56 13.63 3.75
N VAL A 48 7.09 13.08 2.63
CA VAL A 48 6.27 11.86 2.59
C VAL A 48 7.03 10.65 3.16
N ALA A 49 8.31 10.48 2.81
CA ALA A 49 9.13 9.40 3.35
C ALA A 49 9.25 9.46 4.88
N ARG A 50 9.37 10.67 5.47
CA ARG A 50 9.42 10.84 6.93
C ARG A 50 8.07 10.62 7.60
N ILE A 51 7.01 11.18 7.05
CA ILE A 51 5.69 11.21 7.69
C ILE A 51 4.95 9.89 7.49
N VAL A 52 4.98 9.34 6.29
CA VAL A 52 4.17 8.17 5.89
C VAL A 52 4.94 6.86 5.99
N LEU A 53 6.24 6.87 5.67
CA LEU A 53 7.07 5.65 5.69
C LEU A 53 7.98 5.57 6.91
N HIS A 54 7.98 6.61 7.76
CA HIS A 54 8.81 6.69 8.96
C HIS A 54 10.32 6.51 8.70
N ARG A 55 10.81 6.92 7.52
CA ARG A 55 12.22 6.84 7.13
C ARG A 55 12.86 8.22 7.06
N ASP A 56 14.16 8.29 7.38
CA ASP A 56 14.90 9.55 7.32
C ASP A 56 15.76 9.68 6.04
N PRO A 57 15.29 10.42 5.02
CA PRO A 57 16.05 10.65 3.80
C PRO A 57 17.30 11.52 4.02
N ALA A 58 17.47 12.19 5.17
CA ALA A 58 18.70 12.91 5.48
C ALA A 58 19.85 11.97 5.85
N ALA A 59 19.54 10.82 6.45
CA ALA A 59 20.52 9.79 6.79
C ALA A 59 20.76 8.82 5.63
N GLU A 60 19.70 8.40 4.94
CA GLU A 60 19.72 7.32 3.96
C GLU A 60 18.90 7.67 2.70
N GLU A 61 19.26 8.76 2.03
CA GLU A 61 18.49 9.33 0.92
C GLU A 61 18.12 8.29 -0.16
N ALA A 62 19.11 7.51 -0.61
CA ALA A 62 18.91 6.54 -1.68
C ALA A 62 18.00 5.37 -1.27
N GLN A 63 18.11 4.87 -0.03
CA GLN A 63 17.26 3.81 0.51
C GLN A 63 15.82 4.33 0.68
N CYS A 64 15.67 5.51 1.27
CA CYS A 64 14.37 6.15 1.46
C CYS A 64 13.66 6.40 0.14
N ARG A 65 14.41 6.86 -0.87
CA ARG A 65 13.88 7.08 -2.20
C ARG A 65 13.39 5.78 -2.84
N ARG A 66 14.17 4.70 -2.78
CA ARG A 66 13.73 3.39 -3.30
C ARG A 66 12.50 2.84 -2.59
N CYS A 67 12.46 2.97 -1.26
CA CYS A 67 11.28 2.60 -0.48
C CYS A 67 10.05 3.40 -0.93
N TRP A 68 10.18 4.73 -1.04
CA TRP A 68 9.09 5.60 -1.51
C TRP A 68 8.63 5.26 -2.94
N GLU A 69 9.56 5.11 -3.88
CA GLU A 69 9.24 4.78 -5.29
C GLU A 69 8.53 3.43 -5.40
N SER A 70 9.02 2.39 -4.71
CA SER A 70 8.42 1.05 -4.75
C SER A 70 7.01 1.01 -4.15
N HIS A 71 6.80 1.65 -2.99
CA HIS A 71 5.50 1.69 -2.33
C HIS A 71 4.49 2.56 -3.10
N LEU A 72 4.92 3.68 -3.67
CA LEU A 72 4.05 4.49 -4.52
C LEU A 72 3.65 3.75 -5.79
N ALA A 73 4.59 3.06 -6.44
CA ALA A 73 4.30 2.22 -7.61
C ALA A 73 3.31 1.10 -7.25
N ARG A 74 3.48 0.45 -6.09
CA ARG A 74 2.56 -0.58 -5.62
C ARG A 74 1.18 -0.03 -5.31
N ALA A 75 1.08 1.13 -4.65
CA ALA A 75 -0.18 1.81 -4.38
C ALA A 75 -0.94 2.13 -5.68
N GLN A 76 -0.24 2.65 -6.70
CA GLN A 76 -0.83 2.87 -8.02
C GLN A 76 -1.30 1.57 -8.67
N TRP A 77 -0.53 0.48 -8.56
CA TRP A 77 -0.94 -0.82 -9.07
C TRP A 77 -2.21 -1.33 -8.38
N MET A 78 -2.33 -1.16 -7.06
CA MET A 78 -3.52 -1.52 -6.29
C MET A 78 -4.77 -0.80 -6.80
N THR A 79 -4.67 0.48 -7.17
CA THR A 79 -5.81 1.22 -7.75
C THR A 79 -6.20 0.79 -9.16
N LYS A 80 -5.23 0.37 -9.98
CA LYS A 80 -5.45 0.04 -11.40
C LYS A 80 -5.85 -1.42 -11.62
N ASN A 81 -5.25 -2.33 -10.85
CA ASN A 81 -5.37 -3.78 -11.03
C ASN A 81 -5.88 -4.46 -9.75
N GLY A 82 -5.38 -4.08 -8.58
CA GLY A 82 -5.72 -4.72 -7.31
C GLY A 82 -7.21 -4.62 -6.96
N TYR A 83 -7.82 -3.44 -7.09
CA TYR A 83 -9.24 -3.26 -6.76
C TYR A 83 -10.18 -4.22 -7.51
N ARG A 84 -9.89 -4.52 -8.79
CA ARG A 84 -10.66 -5.49 -9.56
C ARG A 84 -10.52 -6.91 -8.98
N ARG A 85 -9.31 -7.30 -8.56
CA ARG A 85 -9.06 -8.61 -7.94
C ARG A 85 -9.79 -8.79 -6.61
N ILE A 86 -9.84 -7.75 -5.78
CA ILE A 86 -10.60 -7.76 -4.51
C ILE A 86 -12.09 -8.03 -4.80
N LEU A 87 -12.66 -7.36 -5.81
CA LEU A 87 -14.05 -7.58 -6.20
C LEU A 87 -14.27 -9.00 -6.76
N GLU A 88 -13.36 -9.51 -7.58
CA GLU A 88 -13.40 -10.89 -8.09
C GLU A 88 -13.40 -11.92 -6.95
N GLN A 89 -12.49 -11.77 -5.98
CA GLN A 89 -12.40 -12.63 -4.80
C GLN A 89 -13.66 -12.58 -3.94
N ALA A 90 -14.19 -11.39 -3.65
CA ALA A 90 -15.42 -11.25 -2.88
C ALA A 90 -16.63 -11.91 -3.56
N VAL A 91 -16.70 -11.86 -4.90
CA VAL A 91 -17.74 -12.55 -5.69
C VAL A 91 -17.57 -14.07 -5.63
N GLU A 92 -16.34 -14.58 -5.67
CA GLU A 92 -16.02 -16.00 -5.53
C GLU A 92 -16.44 -16.52 -4.13
N GLU A 93 -16.02 -15.83 -3.06
CA GLU A 93 -16.37 -16.16 -1.68
C GLU A 93 -17.88 -16.19 -1.44
N ALA A 94 -18.63 -15.24 -2.02
CA ALA A 94 -20.09 -15.20 -1.92
C ALA A 94 -20.77 -16.40 -2.63
N ARG A 95 -20.19 -16.89 -3.73
CA ARG A 95 -20.69 -18.07 -4.45
C ARG A 95 -20.45 -19.36 -3.69
N ASP A 96 -19.30 -19.49 -3.03
CA ASP A 96 -18.97 -20.68 -2.22
C ASP A 96 -19.80 -20.73 -0.93
N THR A 97 -20.05 -19.58 -0.30
CA THR A 97 -20.92 -19.47 0.89
C THR A 97 -22.37 -19.81 0.57
N SER A 98 -22.81 -19.61 -0.68
CA SER A 98 -24.18 -19.92 -1.12
C SER A 98 -24.38 -21.39 -1.54
N GLN A 99 -23.29 -22.16 -1.66
CA GLN A 99 -23.30 -23.58 -2.06
C GLN A 99 -23.18 -24.54 -0.86
N HIS A 100 -22.98 -24.02 0.35
CA HIS A 100 -23.00 -24.76 1.63
C HIS A 100 -24.25 -24.39 2.44
#